data_AF-A0AAU4DC63-F1
#
_entry.id   AF-A0AAU4DC63-F1
#
_cell.length_a   1.000
_cell.length_b   1.000
_cell.length_c   1.000
_cell.angle_alpha   90.00
_cell.angle_beta   90.00
_cell.angle_gamma   90.00
#
_symmetry.space_group_name_H-M   'P 1'
#
loop_
_entity.id
_entity.type
_entity.pdbx_description
1 polymer ?
#
loop_
_entity_poly.entity_id
_entity_poly.type
_entity_poly.pdbx_seq_one_letter_code
_entity_poly.pdbx_strand_id
1 'polypeptide(L)'
;MDRSDDDERAEFARLDALLTELHPRHGATRRAAAPAADVPRRLAALWQGIGVSEVTVAPGTRTSTGTAESRRIMTEVFEEWFDDAERRDRWGVEADDHGPAWARLGRRFRVLAARGPRSELAAVLDEVAVTDESAGQDDPPVVVVRSDGRPVHRWHGSAVEWQIWHILQRAALHRSARFDPRCGLTGEPVLPSVYPWLEVLGDGVWRLSEPGPARQDVRPALPELLVFRSPAHYFALARSVDDATLARLHPPGPGRLIVTAAVLDLDGTDVRRVPRDRRTPFDRTVEAIGRIDGADVWIESLGDQAVLHCDPRHRTAVGQELTRLGGRVIRDETREGWQQAW
;
A
#
# COMPACT_ATOMS: atom_id res chain seq x y z
N MET A 1 -2.50 -28.85 -9.27
CA MET A 1 -2.32 -29.60 -8.02
C MET A 1 -3.34 -29.04 -7.06
N ASP A 2 -4.38 -29.81 -6.74
CA ASP A 2 -5.45 -29.36 -5.85
C ASP A 2 -4.88 -29.28 -4.43
N ARG A 3 -4.93 -28.09 -3.83
CA ARG A 3 -4.36 -27.86 -2.49
C ARG A 3 -5.32 -28.34 -1.42
N SER A 4 -4.80 -28.82 -0.29
CA SER A 4 -5.65 -29.17 0.83
C SER A 4 -6.23 -27.90 1.47
N ASP A 5 -7.49 -27.96 1.90
CA ASP A 5 -8.15 -26.87 2.64
C ASP A 5 -7.38 -26.49 3.92
N ASP A 6 -6.62 -27.43 4.49
CA ASP A 6 -5.86 -27.22 5.72
C ASP A 6 -4.61 -26.37 5.49
N ASP A 7 -3.94 -26.51 4.34
CA ASP A 7 -2.81 -25.64 3.97
C ASP A 7 -3.27 -24.18 3.79
N GLU A 8 -4.43 -23.97 3.14
CA GLU A 8 -5.01 -22.65 2.92
C GLU A 8 -5.39 -21.97 4.24
N ARG A 9 -6.04 -22.70 5.16
CA ARG A 9 -6.37 -22.18 6.49
C ARG A 9 -5.12 -21.82 7.29
N ALA A 10 -4.08 -22.65 7.24
CA ALA A 10 -2.82 -22.37 7.92
C ALA A 10 -2.15 -21.11 7.38
N GLU A 11 -2.16 -20.89 6.06
CA GLU A 11 -1.62 -19.67 5.46
C GLU A 11 -2.44 -18.42 5.80
N PHE A 12 -3.77 -18.48 5.82
CA PHE A 12 -4.59 -17.34 6.24
C PHE A 12 -4.42 -17.00 7.72
N ALA A 13 -4.20 -17.99 8.59
CA ALA A 13 -3.86 -17.75 9.99
C ALA A 13 -2.49 -17.06 10.14
N ARG A 14 -1.50 -17.42 9.31
CA ARG A 14 -0.20 -16.72 9.27
C ARG A 14 -0.33 -15.29 8.77
N LEU A 15 -1.15 -15.07 7.74
CA LEU A 15 -1.45 -13.73 7.24
C LEU A 15 -2.11 -12.87 8.32
N ASP A 16 -3.10 -13.40 9.04
CA ASP A 16 -3.76 -12.71 10.14
C ASP A 16 -2.79 -12.31 11.27
N ALA A 17 -1.90 -13.23 11.65
CA ALA A 17 -0.85 -12.94 12.62
C ALA A 17 0.07 -11.81 12.12
N LEU A 18 0.49 -11.86 10.86
CA LEU A 18 1.28 -10.79 10.23
C LEU A 18 0.52 -9.46 10.22
N LEU A 19 -0.77 -9.43 9.87
CA LEU A 19 -1.57 -8.21 9.87
C LEU A 19 -1.73 -7.63 11.26
N THR A 20 -1.89 -8.47 12.28
CA THR A 20 -1.94 -8.05 13.69
C THR A 20 -0.60 -7.43 14.12
N GLU A 21 0.51 -8.03 13.70
CA GLU A 21 1.85 -7.52 13.98
C GLU A 21 2.12 -6.19 13.24
N LEU A 22 1.75 -6.14 11.97
CA LEU A 22 1.85 -4.97 11.10
C LEU A 22 0.83 -3.88 11.45
N HIS A 23 -0.20 -4.17 12.22
CA HIS A 23 -1.18 -3.19 12.59
C HIS A 23 -1.95 -3.67 13.83
N PRO A 24 -1.46 -3.42 15.05
CA PRO A 24 -2.07 -3.97 16.27
C PRO A 24 -3.57 -3.66 16.44
N ARG A 25 -4.06 -2.54 15.87
CA ARG A 25 -5.49 -2.22 15.86
C ARG A 25 -6.33 -3.19 15.03
N HIS A 26 -5.74 -3.90 14.06
CA HIS A 26 -6.40 -4.97 13.32
C HIS A 26 -6.93 -6.01 14.29
N GLY A 27 -6.06 -6.63 15.11
CA GLY A 27 -6.48 -7.64 16.10
C GLY A 27 -7.52 -7.12 17.10
N ALA A 28 -7.46 -5.83 17.47
CA ALA A 28 -8.41 -5.23 18.40
C ALA A 28 -9.79 -4.90 17.79
N THR A 29 -9.86 -4.63 16.48
CA THR A 29 -11.07 -4.15 15.80
C THR A 29 -11.65 -5.15 14.80
N ARG A 30 -10.94 -6.24 14.53
CA ARG A 30 -11.35 -7.28 13.60
C ARG A 30 -12.70 -7.85 13.99
N ARG A 31 -13.60 -7.90 13.02
CA ARG A 31 -14.91 -8.55 13.13
C ARG A 31 -14.92 -9.76 12.21
N ALA A 32 -15.61 -10.81 12.66
CA ALA A 32 -15.92 -11.94 11.79
C ALA A 32 -16.71 -11.43 10.57
N ALA A 33 -16.29 -11.84 9.39
CA ALA A 33 -17.02 -11.61 8.16
C ALA A 33 -17.66 -12.95 7.77
N ALA A 34 -18.99 -13.01 7.79
CA ALA A 34 -19.72 -14.12 7.21
C ALA A 34 -19.92 -13.80 5.72
N PRO A 35 -19.08 -14.33 4.80
CA PRO A 35 -19.32 -14.19 3.38
C PRO A 35 -20.69 -14.78 3.02
N ALA A 36 -21.38 -14.19 2.05
CA ALA A 36 -22.61 -14.80 1.55
C ALA A 36 -22.30 -16.18 0.95
N ALA A 37 -23.32 -17.05 0.90
CA ALA A 37 -23.18 -18.42 0.38
C ALA A 37 -22.76 -18.48 -1.10
N ASP A 38 -22.86 -17.35 -1.81
CA ASP A 38 -22.49 -17.20 -3.21
C ASP A 38 -21.04 -16.69 -3.41
N VAL A 39 -20.25 -16.52 -2.35
CA VAL A 39 -18.84 -16.11 -2.46
C VAL A 39 -17.99 -17.32 -2.88
N PRO A 40 -17.05 -17.16 -3.84
CA PRO A 40 -16.10 -18.22 -4.19
C PRO A 40 -15.37 -18.77 -2.97
N ARG A 41 -15.20 -20.10 -2.89
CA ARG A 41 -14.73 -20.81 -1.68
C ARG A 41 -13.46 -20.20 -1.08
N ARG A 42 -12.45 -19.89 -1.91
CA ARG A 42 -11.17 -19.37 -1.41
C ARG A 42 -11.25 -17.93 -0.94
N LEU A 43 -12.06 -17.09 -1.59
CA LEU A 43 -12.35 -15.74 -1.09
C LEU A 43 -13.12 -15.78 0.23
N ALA A 44 -14.08 -16.71 0.36
CA ALA A 44 -14.81 -16.91 1.61
C ALA A 44 -13.84 -17.34 2.73
N ALA A 45 -12.95 -18.29 2.46
CA ALA A 45 -11.94 -18.75 3.40
C ALA A 45 -10.96 -17.64 3.82
N LEU A 46 -10.53 -16.78 2.89
CA LEU A 46 -9.72 -15.60 3.20
C LEU A 46 -10.44 -14.70 4.21
N TRP A 47 -11.66 -14.26 3.89
CA TRP A 47 -12.41 -13.33 4.75
C TRP A 47 -12.77 -13.93 6.10
N GLN A 48 -13.04 -15.24 6.17
CA GLN A 48 -13.24 -15.94 7.43
C GLN A 48 -11.94 -16.01 8.25
N GLY A 49 -10.79 -16.20 7.60
CA GLY A 49 -9.48 -16.30 8.24
C GLY A 49 -8.98 -14.97 8.80
N ILE A 50 -9.07 -13.87 8.03
CA ILE A 50 -8.50 -12.56 8.41
C ILE A 50 -9.53 -11.53 8.88
N GLY A 51 -10.83 -11.80 8.74
CA GLY A 51 -11.91 -10.89 9.14
C GLY A 51 -11.87 -9.50 8.49
N VAL A 52 -12.78 -8.63 8.96
CA VAL A 52 -12.93 -7.25 8.48
C VAL A 52 -12.49 -6.25 9.56
N SER A 53 -11.67 -5.29 9.15
CA SER A 53 -11.11 -4.20 9.97
C SER A 53 -10.78 -3.01 9.09
N GLU A 54 -10.32 -1.90 9.69
CA GLU A 54 -9.84 -0.71 8.96
C GLU A 54 -8.61 -0.98 8.06
N VAL A 55 -7.87 -2.07 8.32
CA VAL A 55 -6.69 -2.47 7.55
C VAL A 55 -7.09 -3.34 6.36
N THR A 56 -8.05 -4.24 6.56
CA THR A 56 -8.48 -5.18 5.51
C THR A 56 -9.48 -4.56 4.54
N VAL A 57 -10.27 -3.57 4.98
CA VAL A 57 -11.14 -2.74 4.13
C VAL A 57 -10.83 -1.27 4.37
N ALA A 58 -10.37 -0.55 3.34
CA ALA A 58 -10.02 0.86 3.48
C ALA A 58 -11.25 1.69 3.86
N PRO A 59 -11.12 2.68 4.75
CA PRO A 59 -12.18 3.65 4.98
C PRO A 59 -12.69 4.25 3.67
N GLY A 60 -14.02 4.25 3.50
CA GLY A 60 -14.65 4.79 2.30
C GLY A 60 -14.49 3.94 1.03
N THR A 61 -13.86 2.75 1.08
CA THR A 61 -13.89 1.80 -0.04
C THR A 61 -15.17 0.98 0.01
N ARG A 62 -15.88 0.90 -1.12
CA ARG A 62 -17.03 0.00 -1.29
C ARG A 62 -16.49 -1.37 -1.68
N THR A 63 -16.77 -2.39 -0.87
CA THR A 63 -16.44 -3.80 -1.13
C THR A 63 -17.71 -4.62 -0.92
N SER A 64 -17.81 -5.76 -1.57
CA SER A 64 -19.02 -6.57 -1.51
C SER A 64 -18.79 -7.99 -1.03
N THR A 65 -19.66 -8.43 -0.11
CA THR A 65 -19.70 -9.82 0.37
C THR A 65 -20.87 -10.62 -0.22
N GLY A 66 -21.69 -10.06 -1.12
CA GLY A 66 -22.74 -10.78 -1.89
C GLY A 66 -23.00 -10.22 -3.31
N THR A 67 -23.53 -11.03 -4.24
CA THR A 67 -23.82 -10.56 -5.62
C THR A 67 -24.82 -9.40 -5.67
N ALA A 68 -25.82 -9.39 -4.78
CA ALA A 68 -26.82 -8.31 -4.73
C ALA A 68 -26.20 -6.96 -4.32
N GLU A 69 -25.29 -6.98 -3.36
CA GLU A 69 -24.56 -5.78 -2.95
C GLU A 69 -23.60 -5.31 -4.03
N SER A 70 -22.95 -6.23 -4.74
CA SER A 70 -22.09 -5.90 -5.88
C SER A 70 -22.86 -5.19 -6.99
N ARG A 71 -24.09 -5.63 -7.29
CA ARG A 71 -24.96 -4.94 -8.24
C ARG A 71 -25.33 -3.54 -7.77
N ARG A 72 -25.72 -3.38 -6.50
CA ARG A 72 -26.03 -2.06 -5.93
C ARG A 72 -24.85 -1.09 -6.04
N ILE A 73 -23.64 -1.54 -5.66
CA ILE A 73 -22.43 -0.73 -5.77
C ILE A 73 -22.16 -0.32 -7.23
N MET A 74 -22.29 -1.24 -8.18
CA MET A 74 -22.08 -0.92 -9.59
C MET A 74 -23.15 0.01 -10.17
N THR A 75 -24.40 -0.09 -9.71
CA THR A 75 -25.45 0.87 -10.07
C THR A 75 -25.04 2.28 -9.65
N GLU A 76 -24.64 2.46 -8.38
CA GLU A 76 -24.18 3.76 -7.88
C GLU A 76 -22.95 4.28 -8.65
N VAL A 77 -21.98 3.40 -8.96
CA VAL A 77 -20.81 3.76 -9.77
C VAL A 77 -21.21 4.20 -11.18
N PHE A 78 -22.12 3.48 -11.84
CA PHE A 78 -22.57 3.83 -13.18
C PHE A 78 -23.35 5.13 -13.19
N GLU A 79 -24.20 5.40 -12.19
CA GLU A 79 -24.85 6.70 -12.02
C GLU A 79 -23.79 7.82 -11.89
N GLU A 80 -22.82 7.65 -10.99
CA GLU A 80 -21.71 8.62 -10.79
C GLU A 80 -20.88 8.84 -12.06
N TRP A 81 -20.57 7.78 -12.81
CA TRP A 81 -19.76 7.88 -14.02
C TRP A 81 -20.52 8.44 -15.21
N PHE A 82 -21.80 8.06 -15.34
CA PHE A 82 -22.62 8.40 -16.49
C PHE A 82 -23.43 9.68 -16.28
N ASP A 83 -23.28 10.40 -15.18
CA ASP A 83 -23.66 11.82 -15.11
C ASP A 83 -22.83 12.67 -16.11
N ASP A 84 -21.59 12.26 -16.39
CA ASP A 84 -20.69 12.91 -17.35
C ASP A 84 -20.94 12.43 -18.78
N ALA A 85 -21.30 13.37 -19.67
CA ALA A 85 -21.56 13.09 -21.09
C ALA A 85 -20.37 12.49 -21.84
N GLU A 86 -19.16 12.96 -21.56
CA GLU A 86 -17.95 12.46 -22.22
C GLU A 86 -17.67 11.00 -21.82
N ARG A 87 -17.94 10.65 -20.57
CA ARG A 87 -17.84 9.26 -20.10
C ARG A 87 -18.91 8.37 -20.73
N ARG A 88 -20.16 8.87 -20.83
CA ARG A 88 -21.24 8.15 -21.54
C ARG A 88 -20.87 7.84 -22.98
N ASP A 89 -20.37 8.83 -23.72
CA ASP A 89 -19.95 8.69 -25.12
C ASP A 89 -18.84 7.63 -25.27
N ARG A 90 -17.83 7.65 -24.38
CA ARG A 90 -16.74 6.65 -24.38
C ARG A 90 -17.24 5.23 -24.07
N TRP A 91 -18.26 5.11 -23.25
CA TRP A 91 -18.88 3.84 -22.90
C TRP A 91 -19.93 3.37 -23.92
N GLY A 92 -20.38 4.26 -24.81
CA GLY A 92 -21.46 3.98 -25.75
C GLY A 92 -22.77 3.69 -25.03
N VAL A 93 -23.05 4.44 -23.95
CA VAL A 93 -24.28 4.34 -23.16
C VAL A 93 -25.12 5.61 -23.34
N GLU A 94 -26.44 5.45 -23.26
CA GLU A 94 -27.37 6.57 -23.25
C GLU A 94 -27.67 6.98 -21.79
N ALA A 95 -28.17 8.19 -21.58
CA ALA A 95 -28.47 8.72 -20.24
C ALA A 95 -29.45 7.84 -19.43
N ASP A 96 -30.37 7.15 -20.12
CA ASP A 96 -31.39 6.30 -19.51
C ASP A 96 -31.17 4.79 -19.79
N ASP A 97 -30.08 4.40 -20.47
CA ASP A 97 -29.77 3.00 -20.81
C ASP A 97 -28.30 2.65 -20.53
N HIS A 98 -28.07 2.05 -19.37
CA HIS A 98 -26.77 1.53 -18.96
C HIS A 98 -26.53 0.07 -19.43
N GLY A 99 -27.44 -0.52 -20.20
CA GLY A 99 -27.36 -1.89 -20.70
C GLY A 99 -26.02 -2.26 -21.35
N PRO A 100 -25.44 -1.40 -22.22
CA PRO A 100 -24.12 -1.64 -22.80
C PRO A 100 -23.01 -1.71 -21.75
N ALA A 101 -23.08 -0.93 -20.67
CA ALA A 101 -22.10 -1.01 -19.58
C ALA A 101 -22.24 -2.31 -18.78
N TRP A 102 -23.48 -2.73 -18.47
CA TRP A 102 -23.74 -4.00 -17.80
C TRP A 102 -23.28 -5.21 -18.62
N ALA A 103 -23.40 -5.16 -19.95
CA ALA A 103 -22.96 -6.24 -20.83
C ALA A 103 -21.44 -6.43 -20.85
N ARG A 104 -20.66 -5.42 -20.45
CA ARG A 104 -19.20 -5.52 -20.30
C ARG A 104 -18.78 -6.24 -19.01
N LEU A 105 -19.71 -6.41 -18.06
CA LEU A 105 -19.47 -7.18 -16.85
C LEU A 105 -19.87 -8.65 -17.06
N GLY A 106 -19.21 -9.56 -16.36
CA GLY A 106 -19.61 -10.96 -16.32
C GLY A 106 -21.06 -11.12 -15.81
N ARG A 107 -21.76 -12.19 -16.22
CA ARG A 107 -23.15 -12.48 -15.79
C ARG A 107 -23.27 -12.56 -14.27
N ARG A 108 -22.21 -13.08 -13.64
CA ARG A 108 -22.01 -13.10 -12.20
C ARG A 108 -20.66 -12.45 -11.92
N PHE A 109 -20.67 -11.37 -11.15
CA PHE A 109 -19.47 -10.65 -10.79
C PHE A 109 -19.58 -10.17 -9.34
N ARG A 110 -18.43 -9.85 -8.77
CA ARG A 110 -18.36 -9.25 -7.44
C ARG A 110 -17.41 -8.07 -7.42
N VAL A 111 -17.83 -7.00 -6.74
CA VAL A 111 -17.00 -5.83 -6.51
C VAL A 111 -16.03 -6.12 -5.37
N LEU A 112 -14.74 -6.19 -5.69
CA LEU A 112 -13.68 -6.36 -4.71
C LEU A 112 -13.30 -5.02 -4.10
N ALA A 113 -13.18 -3.98 -4.93
CA ALA A 113 -12.98 -2.61 -4.50
C ALA A 113 -13.57 -1.61 -5.51
N ALA A 114 -14.34 -0.66 -5.01
CA ALA A 114 -14.75 0.54 -5.72
C ALA A 114 -14.51 1.76 -4.82
N ARG A 115 -14.19 2.90 -5.44
CA ARG A 115 -14.16 4.19 -4.74
C ARG A 115 -15.51 4.42 -4.05
N GLY A 116 -15.51 4.93 -2.83
CA GLY A 116 -16.72 5.44 -2.18
C GLY A 116 -16.58 6.91 -1.78
N PRO A 117 -17.64 7.52 -1.21
CA PRO A 117 -17.75 8.98 -1.02
C PRO A 117 -16.68 9.62 -0.12
N ARG A 118 -15.91 8.81 0.62
CA ARG A 118 -14.86 9.24 1.56
C ARG A 118 -13.53 8.51 1.33
N SER A 119 -13.36 7.88 0.17
CA SER A 119 -12.11 7.19 -0.14
C SER A 119 -10.99 8.21 -0.32
N GLU A 120 -9.97 8.13 0.53
CA GLU A 120 -8.73 8.92 0.45
C GLU A 120 -7.78 8.40 -0.65
N LEU A 121 -8.21 7.40 -1.44
CA LEU A 121 -7.50 6.92 -2.63
C LEU A 121 -7.75 7.89 -3.80
N ALA A 122 -7.03 9.02 -3.82
CA ALA A 122 -6.77 9.79 -5.05
C ALA A 122 -5.49 9.21 -5.73
N ALA A 123 -5.17 9.35 -7.02
CA ALA A 123 -5.62 10.34 -7.99
C ALA A 123 -5.48 9.91 -9.48
N VAL A 124 -5.18 8.66 -9.84
CA VAL A 124 -4.73 8.39 -11.22
C VAL A 124 -5.79 7.78 -12.13
N LEU A 125 -6.67 6.89 -11.65
CA LEU A 125 -7.70 6.27 -12.49
C LEU A 125 -8.96 5.97 -11.66
N ASP A 126 -10.11 6.43 -12.14
CA ASP A 126 -11.44 6.17 -11.56
C ASP A 126 -11.85 4.73 -11.95
N GLU A 127 -11.41 3.76 -11.14
CA GLU A 127 -11.48 2.33 -11.43
C GLU A 127 -12.30 1.54 -10.40
N VAL A 128 -12.87 0.43 -10.87
CA VAL A 128 -13.49 -0.61 -10.05
C VAL A 128 -12.77 -1.93 -10.32
N ALA A 129 -12.27 -2.56 -9.27
CA ALA A 129 -11.80 -3.94 -9.32
C ALA A 129 -12.97 -4.89 -9.08
N VAL A 130 -13.22 -5.77 -10.05
CA VAL A 130 -14.26 -6.79 -9.97
C VAL A 130 -13.67 -8.17 -10.26
N THR A 131 -14.30 -9.20 -9.73
CA THR A 131 -14.00 -10.58 -10.12
C THR A 131 -15.16 -11.13 -10.95
N ASP A 132 -14.87 -11.78 -12.07
CA ASP A 132 -15.86 -12.46 -12.90
C ASP A 132 -16.02 -13.91 -12.42
N GLU A 133 -17.15 -14.20 -11.80
CA GLU A 133 -17.48 -15.50 -11.21
C GLU A 133 -18.30 -16.37 -12.18
N SER A 134 -18.52 -15.92 -13.42
CA SER A 134 -19.41 -16.60 -14.38
C SER A 134 -18.94 -18.02 -14.72
N ALA A 135 -17.65 -18.30 -14.59
CA ALA A 135 -17.06 -19.62 -14.82
C ALA A 135 -17.14 -20.56 -13.61
N GLY A 136 -17.62 -20.10 -12.45
CA GLY A 136 -17.75 -20.93 -11.24
C GLY A 136 -16.41 -21.36 -10.61
N GLN A 137 -15.34 -20.60 -10.84
CA GLN A 137 -14.02 -20.88 -10.27
C GLN A 137 -13.98 -20.57 -8.77
N ASP A 138 -13.25 -21.39 -8.01
CA ASP A 138 -13.01 -21.20 -6.56
C ASP A 138 -12.23 -19.92 -6.23
N ASP A 139 -11.43 -19.45 -7.18
CA ASP A 139 -10.62 -18.23 -7.12
C ASP A 139 -10.57 -17.60 -8.52
N PRO A 140 -11.58 -16.79 -8.87
CA PRO A 140 -11.69 -16.20 -10.19
C PRO A 140 -10.67 -15.08 -10.42
N PRO A 141 -10.40 -14.68 -11.69
CA PRO A 141 -9.49 -13.60 -11.99
C PRO A 141 -10.07 -12.23 -11.62
N VAL A 142 -9.17 -11.28 -11.32
CA VAL A 142 -9.54 -9.88 -11.13
C VAL A 142 -9.45 -9.14 -12.46
N VAL A 143 -10.51 -8.42 -12.77
CA VAL A 143 -10.59 -7.50 -13.90
C VAL A 143 -10.86 -6.08 -13.42
N VAL A 144 -10.33 -5.12 -14.16
CA VAL A 144 -10.48 -3.70 -13.85
C VAL A 144 -11.41 -3.05 -14.86
N VAL A 145 -12.38 -2.33 -14.32
CA VAL A 145 -13.35 -1.52 -15.06
C VAL A 145 -13.00 -0.06 -14.83
N ARG A 146 -12.98 0.76 -15.90
CA ARG A 146 -12.52 2.15 -15.85
C ARG A 146 -13.59 3.12 -16.31
N SER A 147 -13.68 4.27 -15.66
CA SER A 147 -14.62 5.31 -16.07
C SER A 147 -14.41 5.81 -17.51
N ASP A 148 -13.22 5.62 -18.09
CA ASP A 148 -12.86 6.10 -19.43
C ASP A 148 -13.31 5.19 -20.59
N GLY A 149 -13.99 4.09 -20.29
CA GLY A 149 -14.60 3.22 -21.30
C GLY A 149 -13.62 2.30 -22.03
N ARG A 150 -12.34 2.31 -21.66
CA ARG A 150 -11.35 1.33 -22.17
C ARG A 150 -11.79 -0.11 -21.89
N PRO A 151 -11.32 -1.09 -22.68
CA PRO A 151 -11.67 -2.50 -22.47
C PRO A 151 -11.42 -2.94 -21.03
N VAL A 152 -12.25 -3.86 -20.55
CA VAL A 152 -12.04 -4.51 -19.25
C VAL A 152 -10.77 -5.35 -19.35
N HIS A 153 -9.78 -5.02 -18.53
CA HIS A 153 -8.47 -5.69 -18.56
C HIS A 153 -8.36 -6.65 -17.37
N ARG A 154 -7.85 -7.86 -17.63
CA ARG A 154 -7.43 -8.77 -16.56
C ARG A 154 -6.21 -8.17 -15.87
N TRP A 155 -6.37 -7.79 -14.61
CA TRP A 155 -5.27 -7.32 -13.78
C TRP A 155 -4.56 -8.51 -13.16
N HIS A 156 -5.32 -9.44 -12.58
CA HIS A 156 -4.73 -10.48 -11.76
C HIS A 156 -5.29 -11.88 -12.04
N GLY A 157 -4.46 -12.89 -11.80
CA GLY A 157 -4.79 -14.30 -12.02
C GLY A 157 -5.79 -14.88 -11.01
N SER A 158 -5.73 -14.38 -9.79
CA SER A 158 -6.41 -14.83 -8.57
C SER A 158 -6.97 -13.63 -7.79
N ALA A 159 -8.24 -13.69 -7.39
CA ALA A 159 -8.86 -12.66 -6.55
C ALA A 159 -8.31 -12.67 -5.13
N VAL A 160 -7.94 -13.85 -4.62
CA VAL A 160 -7.34 -14.00 -3.28
C VAL A 160 -5.96 -13.35 -3.20
N GLU A 161 -5.07 -13.66 -4.15
CA GLU A 161 -3.72 -13.10 -4.22
C GLU A 161 -3.75 -11.58 -4.40
N TRP A 162 -4.66 -11.08 -5.26
CA TRP A 162 -4.90 -9.64 -5.42
C TRP A 162 -5.36 -8.98 -4.12
N GLN A 163 -6.33 -9.59 -3.42
CA GLN A 163 -6.89 -9.03 -2.20
C GLN A 163 -5.83 -8.95 -1.09
N ILE A 164 -4.99 -9.97 -0.95
CA ILE A 164 -3.91 -10.00 0.03
C ILE A 164 -2.85 -8.96 -0.29
N TRP A 165 -2.45 -8.85 -1.57
CA TRP A 165 -1.50 -7.83 -1.99
C TRP A 165 -2.03 -6.43 -1.66
N HIS A 166 -3.30 -6.13 -1.96
CA HIS A 166 -3.90 -4.84 -1.63
C HIS A 166 -4.01 -4.55 -0.14
N ILE A 167 -4.32 -5.56 0.68
CA ILE A 167 -4.38 -5.41 2.14
C ILE A 167 -2.99 -5.10 2.69
N LEU A 168 -1.97 -5.84 2.26
CA LEU A 168 -0.58 -5.63 2.68
C LEU A 168 -0.04 -4.30 2.15
N GLN A 169 -0.37 -3.92 0.91
CA GLN A 169 -0.02 -2.63 0.34
C GLN A 169 -0.63 -1.49 1.18
N ARG A 170 -1.88 -1.62 1.61
CA ARG A 170 -2.51 -0.64 2.50
C ARG A 170 -1.79 -0.55 3.85
N ALA A 171 -1.49 -1.70 4.46
CA ALA A 171 -0.70 -1.76 5.68
C ALA A 171 0.70 -1.11 5.49
N ALA A 172 1.30 -1.30 4.32
CA ALA A 172 2.57 -0.71 3.92
C ALA A 172 2.47 0.81 3.73
N LEU A 173 1.42 1.32 3.08
CA LEU A 173 1.24 2.77 2.84
C LEU A 173 1.22 3.56 4.15
N HIS A 174 0.60 3.02 5.21
CA HIS A 174 0.65 3.62 6.55
C HIS A 174 2.06 3.73 7.16
N ARG A 175 3.02 2.99 6.61
CA ARG A 175 4.39 2.86 7.11
C ARG A 175 5.45 3.12 6.04
N SER A 176 5.08 3.56 4.85
CA SER A 176 5.85 3.20 3.65
C SER A 176 7.30 3.71 3.63
N ALA A 177 8.23 2.80 3.28
CA ALA A 177 9.49 3.13 2.62
C ALA A 177 9.44 2.51 1.21
N ARG A 178 9.98 3.22 0.21
CA ARG A 178 10.02 2.74 -1.19
C ARG A 178 11.37 2.06 -1.46
N PHE A 179 11.38 1.08 -2.37
CA PHE A 179 12.57 0.28 -2.70
C PHE A 179 12.92 0.39 -4.19
N ASP A 180 14.21 0.46 -4.53
CA ASP A 180 14.68 0.31 -5.92
C ASP A 180 14.62 -1.18 -6.31
N PRO A 181 13.85 -1.58 -7.32
CA PRO A 181 13.72 -2.99 -7.73
C PRO A 181 15.05 -3.63 -8.18
N ARG A 182 16.09 -2.84 -8.44
CA ARG A 182 17.43 -3.37 -8.76
C ARG A 182 18.16 -3.88 -7.51
N CYS A 183 17.70 -3.48 -6.31
CA CYS A 183 18.37 -3.74 -5.06
C CYS A 183 18.23 -5.23 -4.65
N GLY A 184 19.37 -5.85 -4.33
CA GLY A 184 19.50 -7.31 -4.17
C GLY A 184 19.14 -7.83 -2.78
N LEU A 185 18.20 -7.19 -2.09
CA LEU A 185 17.74 -7.69 -0.79
C LEU A 185 17.15 -9.10 -0.97
N THR A 186 17.66 -10.04 -0.19
CA THR A 186 17.19 -11.42 -0.20
C THR A 186 16.42 -11.66 1.08
N GLY A 187 15.22 -12.21 0.97
CA GLY A 187 14.39 -12.58 2.11
C GLY A 187 13.81 -13.97 1.97
N GLU A 188 13.27 -14.49 3.07
CA GLU A 188 12.55 -15.77 3.08
C GLU A 188 11.06 -15.52 2.82
N PRO A 189 10.40 -16.27 1.92
CA PRO A 189 8.97 -16.09 1.70
C PRO A 189 8.15 -16.30 2.99
N VAL A 190 7.27 -15.36 3.32
CA VAL A 190 6.40 -15.47 4.50
C VAL A 190 5.31 -16.51 4.30
N LEU A 191 4.72 -16.51 3.09
CA LEU A 191 3.63 -17.39 2.68
C LEU A 191 4.04 -18.09 1.38
N PRO A 192 5.00 -19.04 1.45
CA PRO A 192 5.74 -19.55 0.30
C PRO A 192 4.88 -20.21 -0.77
N SER A 193 3.74 -20.80 -0.38
CA SER A 193 2.97 -21.62 -1.29
C SER A 193 2.00 -20.78 -2.13
N VAL A 194 1.26 -19.85 -1.54
CA VAL A 194 0.27 -19.04 -2.28
C VAL A 194 0.75 -17.61 -2.55
N TYR A 195 1.71 -17.06 -1.79
CA TYR A 195 2.15 -15.66 -1.92
C TYR A 195 3.68 -15.50 -1.79
N PRO A 196 4.47 -16.02 -2.75
CA PRO A 196 5.94 -16.03 -2.67
C PRO A 196 6.58 -14.63 -2.79
N TRP A 197 5.82 -13.64 -3.22
CA TRP A 197 6.23 -12.25 -3.44
C TRP A 197 6.24 -11.40 -2.16
N LEU A 198 5.85 -11.98 -1.02
CA LEU A 198 6.00 -11.39 0.31
C LEU A 198 7.12 -12.09 1.05
N GLU A 199 8.18 -11.35 1.38
CA GLU A 199 9.43 -11.91 1.93
C GLU A 199 9.83 -11.23 3.24
N VAL A 200 10.42 -11.99 4.16
CA VAL A 200 11.05 -11.50 5.40
C VAL A 200 12.49 -11.10 5.10
N LEU A 201 12.84 -9.83 5.30
CA LEU A 201 14.21 -9.33 5.10
C LEU A 201 15.02 -9.30 6.40
N GLY A 202 14.33 -9.24 7.54
CA GLY A 202 14.91 -9.18 8.87
C GLY A 202 13.82 -9.08 9.93
N ASP A 203 14.20 -9.03 11.21
CA ASP A 203 13.21 -8.90 12.28
C ASP A 203 12.38 -7.63 12.07
N GLY A 204 11.07 -7.82 11.97
CA GLY A 204 10.12 -6.74 11.77
C GLY A 204 10.25 -5.99 10.45
N VAL A 205 10.91 -6.52 9.41
CA VAL A 205 10.95 -5.90 8.07
C VAL A 205 10.68 -6.93 6.98
N TRP A 206 9.77 -6.58 6.07
CA TRP A 206 9.32 -7.41 4.97
C TRP A 206 9.36 -6.64 3.65
N ARG A 207 9.57 -7.36 2.55
CA ARG A 207 9.41 -6.87 1.18
C ARG A 207 8.10 -7.36 0.60
N LEU A 208 7.34 -6.45 0.01
CA LEU A 208 6.09 -6.71 -0.68
C LEU A 208 6.28 -6.38 -2.17
N SER A 209 6.18 -7.38 -3.04
CA SER A 209 6.21 -7.19 -4.50
C SER A 209 4.81 -7.39 -5.11
N GLU A 210 4.47 -6.63 -6.15
CA GLU A 210 3.23 -6.88 -6.92
C GLU A 210 3.30 -8.26 -7.61
N PRO A 211 2.31 -9.15 -7.38
CA PRO A 211 2.26 -10.43 -8.07
C PRO A 211 1.91 -10.29 -9.55
N GLY A 212 2.51 -11.17 -10.36
CA GLY A 212 2.30 -11.20 -11.80
C GLY A 212 3.03 -10.08 -12.56
N PRO A 213 2.72 -9.86 -13.85
CA PRO A 213 3.24 -8.71 -14.56
C PRO A 213 2.62 -7.44 -13.96
N ALA A 214 3.43 -6.65 -13.24
CA ALA A 214 3.01 -5.35 -12.71
C ALA A 214 2.25 -4.56 -13.79
N ARG A 215 1.16 -3.87 -13.40
CA ARG A 215 0.31 -3.15 -14.36
C ARG A 215 1.15 -2.19 -15.20
N GLN A 216 1.26 -2.49 -16.49
CA GLN A 216 2.04 -1.68 -17.43
C GLN A 216 1.28 -0.45 -17.93
N ASP A 217 -0.03 -0.44 -17.76
CA ASP A 217 -0.95 0.58 -18.25
C ASP A 217 -1.20 1.72 -17.25
N VAL A 218 -0.64 1.63 -16.03
CA VAL A 218 -0.68 2.68 -15.00
C VAL A 218 0.75 3.03 -14.60
N ARG A 219 1.14 4.31 -14.64
CA ARG A 219 2.49 4.76 -14.24
C ARG A 219 2.47 5.82 -13.12
N PRO A 220 3.38 5.72 -12.14
CA PRO A 220 4.24 4.56 -11.84
C PRO A 220 3.50 3.58 -10.93
N ALA A 221 3.41 2.31 -11.34
CA ALA A 221 3.20 1.21 -10.40
C ALA A 221 4.25 1.32 -9.28
N LEU A 222 3.87 1.00 -8.04
CA LEU A 222 4.82 0.81 -6.94
C LEU A 222 5.07 -0.70 -6.86
N PRO A 223 5.95 -1.26 -7.73
CA PRO A 223 6.09 -2.70 -7.85
C PRO A 223 6.62 -3.33 -6.55
N GLU A 224 7.35 -2.57 -5.73
CA GLU A 224 7.95 -3.04 -4.49
C GLU A 224 7.79 -2.01 -3.36
N LEU A 225 7.45 -2.51 -2.17
CA LEU A 225 7.35 -1.73 -0.92
C LEU A 225 8.03 -2.46 0.22
N LEU A 226 8.71 -1.70 1.09
CA LEU A 226 9.12 -2.23 2.38
C LEU A 226 8.02 -1.97 3.41
N VAL A 227 7.67 -3.03 4.11
CA VAL A 227 6.75 -3.02 5.24
C VAL A 227 7.58 -3.29 6.48
N PHE A 228 7.35 -2.54 7.56
CA PHE A 228 8.09 -2.75 8.80
C PHE A 228 7.19 -2.68 10.02
N ARG A 229 7.59 -3.33 11.12
CA ARG A 229 6.86 -3.40 12.39
C ARG A 229 6.86 -2.04 13.09
N SER A 230 8.01 -1.36 13.10
CA SER A 230 8.17 0.01 13.58
C SER A 230 9.33 0.71 12.84
N PRO A 231 9.39 2.06 12.86
CA PRO A 231 10.51 2.79 12.28
C PRO A 231 11.88 2.32 12.80
N ALA A 232 11.96 1.88 14.06
CA ALA A 232 13.20 1.32 14.63
C ALA A 232 13.71 0.08 13.87
N HIS A 233 12.82 -0.84 13.45
CA HIS A 233 13.22 -2.01 12.67
C HIS A 233 13.70 -1.61 11.26
N TYR A 234 13.05 -0.61 10.66
CA TYR A 234 13.51 -0.03 9.40
C TYR A 234 14.91 0.56 9.51
N PHE A 235 15.17 1.40 10.52
CA PHE A 235 16.50 2.00 10.73
C PHE A 235 17.55 0.95 11.08
N ALA A 236 17.19 -0.10 11.82
CA ALA A 236 18.09 -1.23 12.08
C ALA A 236 18.51 -1.94 10.78
N LEU A 237 17.57 -2.19 9.86
CA LEU A 237 17.87 -2.74 8.53
C LEU A 237 18.74 -1.77 7.73
N ALA A 238 18.35 -0.50 7.63
CA ALA A 238 19.08 0.50 6.85
C ALA A 238 20.53 0.68 7.37
N ARG A 239 20.76 0.50 8.67
CA ARG A 239 22.09 0.52 9.28
C ARG A 239 22.88 -0.77 9.10
N SER A 240 22.25 -1.91 8.79
CA SER A 240 22.93 -3.21 8.66
C SER A 240 23.28 -3.58 7.21
N VAL A 241 22.55 -3.06 6.23
CA VAL A 241 22.79 -3.37 4.81
C VAL A 241 24.07 -2.72 4.29
N ASP A 242 24.61 -3.22 3.18
CA ASP A 242 25.76 -2.61 2.51
C ASP A 242 25.44 -1.24 1.89
N ASP A 243 26.47 -0.50 1.53
CA ASP A 243 26.38 0.85 0.97
C ASP A 243 25.67 0.92 -0.39
N ALA A 244 25.78 -0.11 -1.23
CA ALA A 244 25.10 -0.14 -2.52
C ALA A 244 23.60 -0.40 -2.38
N THR A 245 23.22 -1.20 -1.38
CA THR A 245 21.83 -1.42 -0.98
C THR A 245 21.27 -0.17 -0.28
N LEU A 246 22.01 0.44 0.64
CA LEU A 246 21.58 1.65 1.36
C LEU A 246 21.29 2.81 0.40
N ALA A 247 22.14 2.99 -0.63
CA ALA A 247 21.97 4.01 -1.68
C ALA A 247 20.65 3.88 -2.48
N ARG A 248 19.95 2.75 -2.34
CA ARG A 248 18.72 2.39 -3.06
C ARG A 248 17.48 2.33 -2.17
N LEU A 249 17.65 2.57 -0.88
CA LEU A 249 16.54 2.75 0.06
C LEU A 249 16.07 4.20 0.06
N HIS A 250 14.84 4.43 0.49
CA HIS A 250 14.24 5.76 0.59
C HIS A 250 13.81 6.07 2.03
N PRO A 251 13.81 7.34 2.47
CA PRO A 251 13.32 7.70 3.80
C PRO A 251 11.91 7.15 4.04
N PRO A 252 11.59 6.73 5.27
CA PRO A 252 10.24 6.32 5.62
C PRO A 252 9.30 7.54 5.51
N GLY A 253 8.08 7.32 5.00
CA GLY A 253 7.10 8.36 4.72
C GLY A 253 6.64 9.15 5.96
N PRO A 254 6.07 8.53 7.00
CA PRO A 254 5.48 9.28 8.11
C PRO A 254 6.52 9.87 9.07
N GLY A 255 6.22 11.06 9.63
CA GLY A 255 7.01 11.67 10.70
C GLY A 255 8.11 12.62 10.22
N ARG A 256 7.72 13.65 9.45
CA ARG A 256 8.61 14.65 8.86
C ARG A 256 8.73 15.92 9.72
N LEU A 257 9.95 16.38 9.93
CA LEU A 257 10.27 17.72 10.46
C LEU A 257 11.12 18.48 9.45
N ILE A 258 10.77 19.73 9.18
CA ILE A 258 11.60 20.63 8.38
C ILE A 258 12.31 21.59 9.33
N VAL A 259 13.63 21.63 9.28
CA VAL A 259 14.48 22.45 10.17
C VAL A 259 15.53 23.21 9.39
N THR A 260 16.17 24.19 10.02
CA THR A 260 17.35 24.88 9.47
C THR A 260 18.57 23.95 9.47
N ALA A 261 19.30 23.86 8.36
CA ALA A 261 20.44 22.94 8.18
C ALA A 261 21.68 23.32 9.01
N ALA A 262 21.86 24.59 9.36
CA ALA A 262 23.06 25.13 10.04
C ALA A 262 23.37 24.53 11.43
N VAL A 263 22.46 23.71 11.94
CA VAL A 263 22.45 23.13 13.29
C VAL A 263 22.83 21.65 13.26
N LEU A 264 22.82 21.04 12.07
CA LEU A 264 23.13 19.63 11.88
C LEU A 264 24.63 19.48 11.63
N ASP A 265 25.40 19.48 12.71
CA ASP A 265 26.78 19.03 12.66
C ASP A 265 26.82 17.49 12.58
N LEU A 266 26.89 17.00 11.35
CA LEU A 266 26.91 15.56 11.05
C LEU A 266 28.28 14.92 11.27
N ASP A 267 29.32 15.69 11.60
CA ASP A 267 30.69 15.19 11.75
C ASP A 267 31.01 14.73 13.19
N GLY A 268 30.12 14.99 14.16
CA GLY A 268 30.32 14.67 15.59
C GLY A 268 29.43 13.57 16.19
N THR A 269 28.61 12.87 15.39
CA THR A 269 27.57 11.93 15.87
C THR A 269 27.60 10.59 15.15
N ASP A 270 26.86 9.59 15.69
CA ASP A 270 26.59 8.28 15.07
C ASP A 270 25.78 8.44 13.76
N VAL A 271 26.47 8.92 12.73
CA VAL A 271 25.93 9.27 11.42
C VAL A 271 26.49 8.33 10.37
N ARG A 272 25.59 7.61 9.71
CA ARG A 272 25.86 6.84 8.50
C ARG A 272 25.43 7.65 7.29
N ARG A 273 26.39 8.13 6.49
CA ARG A 273 26.09 8.82 5.23
C ARG A 273 25.51 7.83 4.23
N VAL A 274 24.41 8.21 3.57
CA VAL A 274 23.81 7.41 2.50
C VAL A 274 24.65 7.65 1.23
N PRO A 275 25.28 6.61 0.66
CA PRO A 275 26.08 6.77 -0.54
C PRO A 275 25.19 7.22 -1.71
N ARG A 276 25.66 8.19 -2.50
CA ARG A 276 24.90 8.70 -3.65
C ARG A 276 24.92 7.71 -4.82
N ASP A 277 23.76 7.40 -5.41
CA ASP A 277 23.71 6.89 -6.78
C ASP A 277 24.07 8.06 -7.73
N ARG A 278 25.28 8.01 -8.30
CA ARG A 278 25.84 9.06 -9.18
C ARG A 278 25.05 9.28 -10.49
N ARG A 279 23.95 8.55 -10.70
CA ARG A 279 23.13 8.60 -11.92
C ARG A 279 22.04 9.68 -11.90
N THR A 280 21.82 10.37 -10.77
CA THR A 280 20.81 11.44 -10.65
C THR A 280 21.49 12.82 -10.70
N PRO A 281 21.48 13.54 -11.83
CA PRO A 281 22.32 14.73 -12.05
C PRO A 281 21.89 16.01 -11.29
N PHE A 282 20.83 15.97 -10.47
CA PHE A 282 20.25 17.16 -9.83
C PHE A 282 20.18 17.11 -8.30
N ASP A 283 20.68 16.07 -7.64
CA ASP A 283 20.62 15.97 -6.19
C ASP A 283 21.77 16.72 -5.51
N ARG A 284 21.47 17.96 -5.09
CA ARG A 284 22.29 18.70 -4.11
C ARG A 284 22.06 18.23 -2.67
N THR A 285 21.21 17.23 -2.48
CA THR A 285 20.84 16.65 -1.19
C THR A 285 21.98 15.85 -0.58
N VAL A 286 22.26 16.11 0.70
CA VAL A 286 23.07 15.21 1.53
C VAL A 286 22.09 14.35 2.29
N GLU A 287 22.19 13.03 2.11
CA GLU A 287 21.38 12.05 2.83
C GLU A 287 22.21 11.31 3.87
N ALA A 288 21.66 11.18 5.07
CA ALA A 288 22.32 10.47 6.15
C ALA A 288 21.30 9.87 7.13
N ILE A 289 21.71 8.80 7.82
CA ILE A 289 21.00 8.24 8.96
C ILE A 289 21.78 8.61 10.21
N GLY A 290 21.19 9.37 11.12
CA GLY A 290 21.82 9.81 12.37
C GLY A 290 21.01 9.42 13.60
N ARG A 291 21.49 9.84 14.78
CA ARG A 291 20.71 9.81 16.03
C ARG A 291 20.62 11.20 16.65
N ILE A 292 19.41 11.61 17.05
CA ILE A 292 19.13 12.87 17.75
C ILE A 292 18.29 12.53 18.98
N ASP A 293 18.74 12.94 20.17
CA ASP A 293 18.12 12.59 21.45
C ASP A 293 17.80 11.07 21.59
N GLY A 294 18.73 10.23 21.11
CA GLY A 294 18.59 8.78 21.11
C GLY A 294 17.63 8.20 20.06
N ALA A 295 16.92 9.01 19.28
CA ALA A 295 16.06 8.54 18.19
C ALA A 295 16.81 8.49 16.85
N ASP A 296 16.60 7.42 16.06
CA ASP A 296 17.09 7.36 14.68
C ASP A 296 16.34 8.34 13.77
N VAL A 297 17.09 8.99 12.88
CA VAL A 297 16.59 10.03 12.00
C VAL A 297 17.21 9.87 10.61
N TRP A 298 16.40 9.82 9.56
CA TRP A 298 16.85 10.02 8.19
C TRP A 298 16.89 11.52 7.91
N ILE A 299 18.00 12.00 7.39
CA ILE A 299 18.28 13.42 7.20
C ILE A 299 18.43 13.65 5.70
N GLU A 300 17.58 14.49 5.11
CA GLU A 300 17.73 15.00 3.75
C GLU A 300 18.07 16.50 3.84
N SER A 301 19.31 16.89 3.51
CA SER A 301 19.70 18.30 3.50
C SER A 301 19.27 18.97 2.19
N LEU A 302 18.51 20.05 2.28
CA LEU A 302 18.00 20.87 1.17
C LEU A 302 18.54 22.30 1.27
N GLY A 303 19.85 22.47 1.05
CA GLY A 303 20.49 23.79 1.13
C GLY A 303 20.52 24.35 2.56
N ASP A 304 19.75 25.41 2.83
CA ASP A 304 19.63 26.03 4.15
C ASP A 304 18.63 25.30 5.08
N GLN A 305 17.92 24.31 4.54
CA GLN A 305 16.95 23.48 5.27
C GLN A 305 17.38 22.02 5.32
N ALA A 306 16.81 21.26 6.24
CA ALA A 306 16.89 19.81 6.27
C ALA A 306 15.53 19.21 6.61
N VAL A 307 15.20 18.10 5.95
CA VAL A 307 14.02 17.28 6.25
C VAL A 307 14.48 16.08 7.05
N LEU A 308 13.88 15.91 8.21
CA LEU A 308 14.15 14.82 9.14
C LEU A 308 12.96 13.86 9.16
N HIS A 309 13.20 12.59 8.86
CA HIS A 309 12.21 11.52 8.97
C HIS A 309 12.55 10.67 10.19
N CYS A 310 11.62 10.58 11.12
CA CYS A 310 11.79 9.82 12.36
C CYS A 310 10.47 9.18 12.80
N ASP A 311 10.53 8.33 13.83
CA ASP A 311 9.32 7.83 14.46
C ASP A 311 8.47 9.02 14.95
N PRO A 312 7.18 9.12 14.54
CA PRO A 312 6.29 10.17 15.00
C PRO A 312 6.22 10.32 16.53
N ARG A 313 6.48 9.25 17.29
CA ARG A 313 6.50 9.26 18.76
C ARG A 313 7.67 10.05 19.34
N HIS A 314 8.81 10.10 18.65
CA HIS A 314 10.02 10.80 19.09
C HIS A 314 10.13 12.22 18.54
N ARG A 315 9.27 12.58 17.60
CA ARG A 315 9.34 13.84 16.87
C ARG A 315 9.37 15.09 17.76
N THR A 316 8.54 15.14 18.81
CA THR A 316 8.54 16.29 19.74
C THR A 316 9.88 16.42 20.46
N ALA A 317 10.45 15.31 20.93
CA ALA A 317 11.75 15.31 21.60
C ALA A 317 12.87 15.72 20.65
N VAL A 318 12.88 15.15 19.43
CA VAL A 318 13.80 15.54 18.34
C VAL A 318 13.69 17.05 18.03
N GLY A 319 12.47 17.59 17.92
CA GLY A 319 12.26 19.02 17.65
C GLY A 319 12.72 19.93 18.80
N GLN A 320 12.50 19.52 20.06
CA GLN A 320 12.99 20.24 21.24
C GLN A 320 14.51 20.25 21.31
N GLU A 321 15.14 19.11 21.05
CA GLU A 321 16.59 18.97 21.03
C GLU A 321 17.22 19.84 19.93
N LEU A 322 16.63 19.83 18.72
CA LEU A 322 17.08 20.70 17.63
C LEU A 322 16.95 22.19 17.99
N THR A 323 15.88 22.57 18.71
CA THR A 323 15.72 23.94 19.21
C THR A 323 16.79 24.28 20.23
N ARG A 324 17.12 23.35 21.15
CA ARG A 324 18.19 23.52 22.16
C ARG A 324 19.57 23.69 21.50
N LEU A 325 19.81 23.01 20.39
CA LEU A 325 21.05 23.12 19.61
C LEU A 325 21.14 24.43 18.80
N GLY A 326 20.13 25.32 18.90
CA GLY A 326 20.09 26.60 18.19
C GLY A 326 19.37 26.55 16.85
N GLY A 327 18.66 25.46 16.56
CA GLY A 327 17.87 25.28 15.36
C GLY A 327 16.47 25.85 15.44
N ARG A 328 15.88 26.06 14.27
CA ARG A 328 14.47 26.43 14.15
C ARG A 328 13.70 25.34 13.42
N VAL A 329 12.63 24.84 14.04
CA VAL A 329 11.63 24.01 13.38
C VAL A 329 10.75 24.92 12.51
N ILE A 330 10.79 24.70 11.20
CA ILE A 330 10.11 25.51 10.19
C ILE A 330 8.70 24.97 9.94
N ARG A 331 8.57 23.64 9.84
CA ARG A 331 7.30 22.97 9.62
C ARG A 331 7.26 21.61 10.30
N ASP A 332 6.11 21.31 10.87
CA ASP A 332 5.80 20.04 11.49
C ASP A 332 4.57 19.43 10.77
N GLU A 333 4.77 18.31 10.07
CA GLU A 333 3.71 17.62 9.33
C GLU A 333 3.19 16.43 10.14
N THR A 334 2.15 16.67 10.95
CA THR A 334 1.50 15.66 11.82
C THR A 334 0.53 14.73 11.10
N ARG A 335 -0.22 15.19 10.10
CA ARG A 335 -1.22 14.38 9.38
C ARG A 335 -2.00 15.11 8.29
N GLU A 336 -2.04 16.44 8.31
CA GLU A 336 -2.90 17.20 7.37
C GLU A 336 -2.32 17.36 5.95
N GLY A 337 -1.02 17.11 5.76
CA GLY A 337 -0.38 17.22 4.43
C GLY A 337 -0.40 15.94 3.60
N TRP A 338 -0.60 14.76 4.22
CA TRP A 338 -0.55 13.47 3.51
C TRP A 338 -1.78 13.21 2.64
N GLN A 339 -2.91 13.87 2.94
CA GLN A 339 -4.14 13.79 2.13
C GLN A 339 -4.11 14.71 0.90
N GLN A 340 -3.09 15.56 0.72
CA GLN A 340 -3.01 16.49 -0.42
C GLN A 340 -1.88 16.19 -1.42
N ALA A 341 -1.04 15.18 -1.16
CA ALA A 341 0.12 14.89 -2.00
C ALA A 341 0.05 13.57 -2.79
N TRP A 342 -1.02 12.78 -2.64
CA TRP A 342 -1.23 11.54 -3.40
C TRP A 342 -2.69 11.34 -3.75
#